data_AF-A0A363N621-F1
#
_entry.id   AF-A0A363N621-F1
#
_cell.length_a   1.000
_cell.length_b   1.000
_cell.length_c   1.000
_cell.angle_alpha   90.00
_cell.angle_beta   90.00
_cell.angle_gamma   90.00
#
_symmetry.space_group_name_H-M   'P 1'
#
loop_
_entity.id
_entity.type
_entity.pdbx_description
1 polymer ?
#
loop_
_entity_poly.entity_id
_entity_poly.type
_entity_poly.pdbx_seq_one_letter_code
_entity_poly.pdbx_strand_id
1 'polypeptide(L)'
;MKKTLLLISVLLSFQCFSQIHISANTPIYNGNGDNYDGPPPPPPLIPYFKLNTIINDEFTRELKLVFAYEATDGVDSNFDVKNMDGDYPQDISFWIEDGDYVIQGLSFNLFKRIPLSVKAAVSTKFKFYISENDGFDDRQPIYIYDALDGSYHDIRNTPYQVVVAPGKDTERFKISFTNNTTLATNNAVRGIFFISQDNKNQVLNATNPNNEIMKSFELYDILGRTVISEDNLGTQQNFSFSTSGLSAGIYIAIFKAADGANITQKIIISN
;
A
#
# COMPACT_ATOMS: atom_id res chain seq x y z
N MET A 1 -36.02 8.79 -48.48
CA MET A 1 -34.56 8.61 -48.39
C MET A 1 -34.04 9.31 -47.15
N LYS A 2 -33.83 8.58 -46.04
CA LYS A 2 -33.10 9.07 -44.86
C LYS A 2 -32.02 8.03 -44.57
N LYS A 3 -30.76 8.43 -44.72
CA LYS A 3 -29.56 7.59 -44.55
C LYS A 3 -29.29 7.42 -43.05
N THR A 4 -29.24 6.18 -42.61
CA THR A 4 -28.70 5.75 -41.32
C THR A 4 -27.18 5.93 -41.34
N LEU A 5 -26.62 6.68 -40.39
CA LEU A 5 -25.17 6.79 -40.19
C LEU A 5 -24.81 6.00 -38.92
N LEU A 6 -24.12 4.88 -39.11
CA LEU A 6 -23.47 4.12 -38.04
C LEU A 6 -22.13 4.82 -37.73
N LEU A 7 -21.91 5.25 -36.48
CA LEU A 7 -20.57 5.58 -36.00
C LEU A 7 -20.04 4.41 -35.17
N ILE A 8 -19.04 3.74 -35.71
CA ILE A 8 -18.18 2.77 -35.01
C ILE A 8 -16.97 3.57 -34.50
N SER A 9 -16.86 3.77 -33.18
CA SER A 9 -15.64 4.28 -32.57
C SER A 9 -14.78 3.11 -32.08
N VAL A 10 -13.65 2.89 -32.74
CA VAL A 10 -12.61 1.96 -32.34
C VAL A 10 -11.76 2.63 -31.26
N LEU A 11 -11.67 2.02 -30.07
CA LEU A 11 -10.64 2.39 -29.09
C LEU A 11 -9.31 1.76 -29.52
N LEU A 12 -8.33 2.59 -29.93
CA LEU A 12 -6.93 2.19 -29.93
C LEU A 12 -6.31 2.61 -28.59
N SER A 13 -6.02 1.65 -27.72
CA SER A 13 -5.16 1.85 -26.56
C SER A 13 -3.70 1.77 -27.01
N PHE A 14 -3.00 2.89 -27.02
CA PHE A 14 -1.54 2.92 -27.07
C PHE A 14 -1.00 2.79 -25.65
N GLN A 15 -0.38 1.67 -25.31
CA GLN A 15 0.58 1.64 -24.21
C GLN A 15 1.97 1.75 -24.82
N CYS A 16 2.55 2.94 -24.71
CA CYS A 16 3.95 3.17 -25.00
C CYS A 16 4.71 3.03 -23.67
N PHE A 17 5.42 1.92 -23.46
CA PHE A 17 6.41 1.83 -22.39
C PHE A 17 7.72 2.39 -22.93
N SER A 18 8.14 3.55 -22.44
CA SER A 18 9.50 4.04 -22.60
C SER A 18 10.42 3.21 -21.69
N GLN A 19 11.30 2.40 -22.29
CA GLN A 19 12.41 1.75 -21.58
C GLN A 19 13.43 2.83 -21.18
N ILE A 20 13.61 3.03 -19.87
CA ILE A 20 14.80 3.71 -19.34
C ILE A 20 15.84 2.62 -19.09
N HIS A 21 16.92 2.64 -19.86
CA HIS A 21 18.10 1.82 -19.57
C HIS A 21 18.84 2.43 -18.37
N ILE A 22 18.76 1.78 -17.21
CA ILE A 22 19.74 1.97 -16.13
C ILE A 22 20.69 0.77 -16.17
N SER A 23 21.91 1.00 -16.66
CA SER A 23 22.97 0.00 -16.62
C SER A 23 23.57 -0.05 -15.21
N ALA A 24 23.09 -0.96 -14.37
CA ALA A 24 23.80 -1.36 -13.15
C ALA A 24 24.51 -2.69 -13.41
N ASN A 25 25.72 -2.63 -13.97
CA ASN A 25 26.61 -3.77 -14.04
C ASN A 25 27.23 -3.99 -12.65
N THR A 26 26.57 -4.77 -11.80
CA THR A 26 27.23 -5.44 -10.68
C THR A 26 27.13 -6.95 -10.88
N PRO A 27 28.23 -7.67 -11.15
CA PRO A 27 28.18 -9.11 -11.30
C PRO A 27 27.92 -9.76 -9.93
N ILE A 28 26.81 -10.49 -9.82
CA ILE A 28 26.52 -11.36 -8.68
C ILE A 28 27.21 -12.70 -8.97
N TYR A 29 28.29 -13.01 -8.25
CA TYR A 29 28.96 -14.31 -8.35
C TYR A 29 28.18 -15.32 -7.49
N ASN A 30 27.48 -16.28 -8.14
CA ASN A 30 26.89 -17.41 -7.44
C ASN A 30 27.87 -18.59 -7.48
N GLY A 31 28.04 -19.31 -6.38
CA GLY A 31 29.09 -20.31 -6.16
C GLY A 31 29.06 -21.57 -7.03
N ASN A 32 28.20 -21.62 -8.05
CA ASN A 32 28.18 -22.65 -9.10
C ASN A 32 28.12 -21.93 -10.45
N GLY A 33 29.12 -22.16 -11.31
CA GLY A 33 29.43 -21.40 -12.53
C GLY A 33 28.43 -21.47 -13.68
N ASP A 34 27.13 -21.51 -13.40
CA ASP A 34 26.08 -21.40 -14.40
C ASP A 34 25.64 -19.94 -14.48
N ASN A 35 26.15 -19.23 -15.50
CA ASN A 35 25.67 -17.89 -15.84
C ASN A 35 24.21 -18.00 -16.28
N TYR A 36 23.28 -17.60 -15.40
CA TYR A 36 21.90 -17.37 -15.80
C TYR A 36 21.86 -16.20 -16.80
N ASP A 37 21.76 -16.52 -18.10
CA ASP A 37 21.55 -15.59 -19.21
C ASP A 37 20.07 -15.20 -19.38
N GLY A 38 19.27 -15.38 -18.32
CA GLY A 38 17.88 -14.98 -18.29
C GLY A 38 17.73 -13.48 -18.05
N PRO A 39 16.61 -12.87 -18.47
CA PRO A 39 16.31 -11.50 -18.04
C PRO A 39 16.35 -11.43 -16.51
N PRO A 40 16.82 -10.31 -15.92
CA PRO A 40 16.85 -10.17 -14.48
C PRO A 40 15.45 -10.44 -13.90
N PRO A 41 15.35 -11.08 -12.72
CA PRO A 41 14.07 -11.29 -12.08
C PRO A 41 13.34 -9.94 -11.94
N PRO A 42 12.02 -9.89 -12.13
CA PRO A 42 11.27 -8.67 -11.96
C PRO A 42 11.53 -8.12 -10.54
N PRO A 43 11.70 -6.80 -10.39
CA PRO A 43 11.90 -6.20 -9.08
C PRO A 43 10.72 -6.55 -8.15
N PRO A 44 10.95 -6.62 -6.82
CA PRO A 44 9.87 -6.82 -5.86
C PRO A 44 8.75 -5.80 -6.09
N LEU A 45 7.50 -6.25 -6.03
CA LEU A 45 6.36 -5.34 -6.10
C LEU A 45 6.40 -4.41 -4.88
N ILE A 46 6.46 -3.10 -5.13
CA ILE A 46 6.38 -2.09 -4.08
C ILE A 46 4.90 -1.67 -3.97
N PRO A 47 4.21 -2.01 -2.87
CA PRO A 47 2.79 -1.68 -2.72
C PRO A 47 2.54 -0.17 -2.80
N TYR A 48 1.42 0.23 -3.40
CA TYR A 48 1.01 1.63 -3.42
C TYR A 48 -0.50 1.77 -3.57
N PHE A 49 -0.99 2.98 -3.29
CA PHE A 49 -2.29 3.43 -3.79
C PHE A 49 -2.20 4.85 -4.34
N LYS A 50 -3.18 5.21 -5.15
CA LYS A 50 -3.38 6.56 -5.66
C LYS A 50 -4.63 7.19 -5.05
N LEU A 51 -4.43 8.34 -4.42
CA LEU A 51 -5.49 9.22 -3.95
C LEU A 51 -5.77 10.25 -5.04
N ASN A 52 -6.94 10.17 -5.65
CA ASN A 52 -7.41 11.21 -6.53
C ASN A 52 -8.31 12.18 -5.77
N THR A 53 -8.12 13.47 -6.06
CA THR A 53 -8.97 14.53 -5.53
C THR A 53 -9.48 15.40 -6.67
N ILE A 54 -10.80 15.37 -6.88
CA ILE A 54 -11.46 16.27 -7.82
C ILE A 54 -11.68 17.61 -7.12
N ILE A 55 -11.27 18.70 -7.77
CA ILE A 55 -11.34 20.07 -7.26
C ILE A 55 -12.35 20.83 -8.14
N ASN A 56 -13.43 21.31 -7.50
CA ASN A 56 -14.56 22.01 -8.13
C ASN A 56 -15.24 21.28 -9.30
N ASP A 57 -15.06 19.96 -9.45
CA ASP A 57 -15.46 19.19 -10.64
C ASP A 57 -14.78 19.64 -11.95
N GLU A 58 -13.68 20.38 -11.85
CA GLU A 58 -12.98 20.98 -12.99
C GLU A 58 -11.70 20.23 -13.35
N PHE A 59 -10.91 19.86 -12.34
CA PHE A 59 -9.68 19.10 -12.53
C PHE A 59 -9.46 18.09 -11.39
N THR A 60 -8.55 17.14 -11.61
CA THR A 60 -8.19 16.11 -10.63
C THR A 60 -6.70 16.19 -10.32
N ARG A 61 -6.36 16.25 -9.04
CA ARG A 61 -5.00 16.00 -8.55
C ARG A 61 -4.87 14.53 -8.17
N GLU A 62 -3.84 13.87 -8.69
CA GLU A 62 -3.45 12.51 -8.30
C GLU A 62 -2.26 12.60 -7.35
N LEU A 63 -2.36 11.91 -6.21
CA LEU A 63 -1.28 11.72 -5.25
C LEU A 63 -0.98 10.23 -5.14
N LYS A 64 0.29 9.83 -5.19
CA LYS A 64 0.69 8.42 -5.07
C LYS A 64 1.40 8.17 -3.75
N LEU A 65 0.86 7.27 -2.93
CA LEU A 65 1.50 6.83 -1.70
C LEU A 65 2.13 5.45 -1.90
N VAL A 66 3.44 5.37 -1.74
CA VAL A 66 4.26 4.16 -1.97
C VAL A 66 4.68 3.59 -0.62
N PHE A 67 4.58 2.28 -0.43
CA PHE A 67 4.98 1.60 0.79
C PHE A 67 6.29 0.83 0.61
N ALA A 68 7.36 1.37 1.17
CA ALA A 68 8.70 0.77 1.15
C ALA A 68 9.21 0.65 2.59
N TYR A 69 9.83 -0.46 2.96
CA TYR A 69 10.22 -0.73 4.36
C TYR A 69 11.37 0.18 4.81
N GLU A 70 12.20 0.62 3.87
CA GLU A 70 13.33 1.51 4.04
C GLU A 70 12.95 3.00 4.09
N ALA A 71 11.72 3.35 3.70
CA ALA A 71 11.28 4.74 3.64
C ALA A 71 10.96 5.31 5.03
N THR A 72 11.34 6.58 5.21
CA THR A 72 11.19 7.32 6.47
C THR A 72 9.94 8.21 6.46
N ASP A 73 9.58 8.79 7.61
CA ASP A 73 8.48 9.77 7.69
C ASP A 73 8.85 11.16 7.17
N GLY A 74 10.16 11.44 7.05
CA GLY A 74 10.69 12.67 6.46
C GLY A 74 10.90 12.53 4.95
N VAL A 75 11.54 13.53 4.34
CA VAL A 75 11.79 13.55 2.90
C VAL A 75 12.81 12.49 2.50
N ASP A 76 12.42 11.57 1.62
CA ASP A 76 13.27 10.55 1.02
C ASP A 76 13.43 10.79 -0.48
N SER A 77 14.62 11.19 -0.91
CA SER A 77 14.91 11.49 -2.33
C SER A 77 14.76 10.30 -3.28
N ASN A 78 14.73 9.06 -2.77
CA ASN A 78 14.55 7.87 -3.59
C ASN A 78 13.07 7.60 -3.94
N PHE A 79 12.14 8.22 -3.21
CA PHE A 79 10.71 7.97 -3.39
C PHE A 79 9.91 9.25 -3.62
N ASP A 80 10.22 10.31 -2.87
CA ASP A 80 9.38 11.50 -2.78
C ASP A 80 9.58 12.43 -3.97
N VAL A 81 8.46 12.89 -4.52
CA VAL A 81 8.44 13.83 -5.65
C VAL A 81 7.70 15.08 -5.23
N LYS A 82 8.41 16.21 -5.23
CA LYS A 82 7.83 17.53 -4.95
C LYS A 82 6.74 17.88 -5.96
N ASN A 83 5.71 18.56 -5.49
CA ASN A 83 4.72 19.17 -6.36
C ASN A 83 5.35 20.37 -7.08
N MET A 84 5.63 20.22 -8.38
CA MET A 84 6.16 21.31 -9.22
C MET A 84 5.09 22.29 -9.68
N ASP A 85 3.81 21.96 -9.47
CA ASP A 85 2.66 22.77 -9.87
C ASP A 85 2.10 23.65 -8.72
N GLY A 86 2.90 23.94 -7.69
CA GLY A 86 2.42 24.56 -6.44
C GLY A 86 1.77 25.95 -6.56
N ASP A 87 1.80 26.55 -7.75
CA ASP A 87 1.20 27.85 -8.05
C ASP A 87 -0.32 27.79 -8.28
N TYR A 88 -0.92 26.59 -8.39
CA TYR A 88 -2.38 26.50 -8.54
C TYR A 88 -3.11 27.15 -7.35
N PRO A 89 -4.17 27.94 -7.60
CA PRO A 89 -4.90 28.66 -6.54
C PRO A 89 -5.66 27.71 -5.61
N GLN A 90 -6.07 26.55 -6.11
CA GLN A 90 -6.61 25.44 -5.34
C GLN A 90 -5.77 24.22 -5.64
N ASP A 91 -5.31 23.51 -4.62
CA ASP A 91 -4.53 22.29 -4.83
C ASP A 91 -4.55 21.40 -3.58
N ILE A 92 -4.06 20.17 -3.75
CA ILE A 92 -3.78 19.25 -2.66
C ILE A 92 -2.44 18.56 -2.85
N SER A 93 -1.73 18.27 -1.77
CA SER A 93 -0.45 17.56 -1.78
C SER A 93 -0.24 16.79 -0.49
N PHE A 94 0.67 15.83 -0.47
CA PHE A 94 1.25 15.35 0.78
C PHE A 94 2.05 16.50 1.42
N TRP A 95 1.91 16.66 2.74
CA TRP A 95 2.64 17.66 3.49
C TRP A 95 3.78 17.00 4.28
N ILE A 96 5.01 17.30 3.88
CA ILE A 96 6.22 16.70 4.44
C ILE A 96 7.23 17.82 4.70
N GLU A 97 7.65 18.00 5.96
CA GLU A 97 8.70 18.97 6.35
C GLU A 97 8.57 20.35 5.67
N ASP A 98 7.40 20.96 5.77
CA ASP A 98 7.06 22.25 5.17
C ASP A 98 7.03 22.31 3.63
N GLY A 99 7.03 21.16 2.96
CA GLY A 99 6.94 21.01 1.50
C GLY A 99 5.68 20.30 1.02
N ASP A 100 5.27 20.64 -0.20
CA ASP A 100 4.15 20.01 -0.92
C ASP A 100 4.69 18.93 -1.89
N TYR A 101 4.18 17.70 -1.79
CA TYR A 101 4.62 16.53 -2.56
C TYR A 101 3.46 15.81 -3.25
N VAL A 102 3.72 15.25 -4.44
CA VAL A 102 2.75 14.46 -5.22
C VAL A 102 2.97 12.95 -5.12
N ILE A 103 4.19 12.55 -4.76
CA ILE A 103 4.52 11.17 -4.41
C ILE A 103 5.17 11.20 -3.03
N GLN A 104 4.73 10.30 -2.16
CA GLN A 104 5.36 10.06 -0.87
C GLN A 104 5.67 8.57 -0.70
N GLY A 105 6.89 8.23 -0.29
CA GLY A 105 7.29 6.92 0.18
C GLY A 105 7.22 6.83 1.70
N LEU A 106 6.62 5.76 2.24
CA LEU A 106 6.58 5.51 3.68
C LEU A 106 6.71 4.02 4.00
N SER A 107 7.29 3.69 5.14
CA SER A 107 7.01 2.39 5.77
C SER A 107 5.54 2.33 6.21
N PHE A 108 4.86 1.21 5.94
CA PHE A 108 3.46 1.05 6.36
C PHE A 108 3.36 0.97 7.89
N ASN A 109 2.43 1.72 8.47
CA ASN A 109 2.04 1.62 9.86
C ASN A 109 0.57 2.05 10.00
N LEU A 110 -0.24 1.18 10.61
CA LEU A 110 -1.69 1.33 10.77
C LEU A 110 -2.10 2.60 11.53
N PHE A 111 -1.24 3.06 12.44
CA PHE A 111 -1.50 4.23 13.29
C PHE A 111 -0.98 5.54 12.68
N LYS A 112 -0.33 5.49 11.51
CA LYS A 112 0.11 6.71 10.83
C LYS A 112 -1.09 7.57 10.44
N ARG A 113 -0.89 8.87 10.61
CA ARG A 113 -1.75 9.91 10.05
C ARG A 113 -0.91 10.72 9.10
N ILE A 114 -1.15 10.54 7.81
CA ILE A 114 -0.31 11.11 6.75
C ILE A 114 -0.89 12.49 6.41
N PRO A 115 -0.18 13.59 6.70
CA PRO A 115 -0.74 14.93 6.53
C PRO A 115 -0.92 15.30 5.06
N LEU A 116 -2.03 15.96 4.77
CA LEU A 116 -2.32 16.56 3.47
C LEU A 116 -2.33 18.08 3.60
N SER A 117 -1.66 18.74 2.66
CA SER A 117 -1.73 20.18 2.46
C SER A 117 -2.86 20.46 1.48
N VAL A 118 -3.89 21.17 1.93
CA VAL A 118 -5.05 21.56 1.13
C VAL A 118 -5.08 23.08 1.00
N LYS A 119 -4.93 23.57 -0.23
CA LYS A 119 -4.90 24.99 -0.58
C LYS A 119 -6.16 25.37 -1.32
N ALA A 120 -6.78 26.48 -0.95
CA ALA A 120 -7.96 27.01 -1.61
C ALA A 120 -7.93 28.55 -1.60
N ALA A 121 -7.86 29.20 -2.76
CA ALA A 121 -7.93 30.67 -2.85
C ALA A 121 -9.33 31.24 -2.62
N VAL A 122 -10.36 30.44 -2.87
CA VAL A 122 -11.77 30.73 -2.63
C VAL A 122 -12.44 29.50 -2.00
N SER A 123 -13.69 29.62 -1.55
CA SER A 123 -14.46 28.45 -1.10
C SER A 123 -14.48 27.37 -2.19
N THR A 124 -13.90 26.21 -1.91
CA THR A 124 -13.57 25.20 -2.92
C THR A 124 -14.07 23.83 -2.49
N LYS A 125 -14.64 23.07 -3.44
CA LYS A 125 -15.10 21.71 -3.21
C LYS A 125 -14.00 20.71 -3.54
N PHE A 126 -13.67 19.86 -2.58
CA PHE A 126 -12.73 18.75 -2.74
C PHE A 126 -13.48 17.43 -2.64
N LYS A 127 -13.21 16.51 -3.56
CA LYS A 127 -13.78 15.16 -3.57
C LYS A 127 -12.68 14.11 -3.68
N PHE A 128 -12.44 13.41 -2.58
CA PHE A 128 -11.38 12.42 -2.39
C PHE A 128 -11.87 11.00 -2.70
N TYR A 129 -11.06 10.20 -3.37
CA TYR A 129 -11.30 8.78 -3.59
C TYR A 129 -10.02 8.02 -3.95
N ILE A 130 -9.97 6.72 -3.67
CA ILE A 130 -8.90 5.84 -4.16
C ILE A 130 -9.18 5.49 -5.62
N SER A 131 -8.28 5.87 -6.53
CA SER A 131 -8.42 5.62 -7.96
C SER A 131 -7.78 4.30 -8.38
N GLU A 132 -6.72 3.89 -7.69
CA GLU A 132 -5.92 2.72 -8.00
C GLU A 132 -5.19 2.23 -6.75
N ASN A 133 -4.97 0.93 -6.64
CA ASN A 133 -4.03 0.36 -5.69
C ASN A 133 -3.43 -0.93 -6.25
N ASP A 134 -2.18 -1.21 -5.92
CA ASP A 134 -1.45 -2.40 -6.37
C ASP A 134 -0.53 -2.86 -5.24
N GLY A 135 -0.49 -4.18 -4.99
CA GLY A 135 0.27 -4.78 -3.89
C GLY A 135 -0.19 -4.40 -2.47
N PHE A 136 -1.18 -3.53 -2.31
CA PHE A 136 -1.75 -3.12 -1.02
C PHE A 136 -2.94 -4.02 -0.65
N ASP A 137 -3.11 -4.33 0.64
CA ASP A 137 -4.21 -5.21 1.09
C ASP A 137 -5.57 -4.60 0.72
N ASP A 138 -6.38 -5.28 -0.11
CA ASP A 138 -7.73 -4.90 -0.53
C ASP A 138 -8.74 -4.75 0.61
N ARG A 139 -8.44 -5.32 1.78
CA ARG A 139 -9.32 -5.28 2.95
C ARG A 139 -9.01 -4.15 3.92
N GLN A 140 -7.81 -3.56 3.85
CA GLN A 140 -7.37 -2.48 4.73
C GLN A 140 -8.15 -1.19 4.45
N PRO A 141 -8.99 -0.68 5.37
CA PRO A 141 -9.68 0.58 5.13
C PRO A 141 -8.71 1.75 4.94
N ILE A 142 -9.06 2.70 4.08
CA ILE A 142 -8.30 3.93 3.87
C ILE A 142 -9.26 5.09 4.10
N TYR A 143 -8.96 5.90 5.11
CA TYR A 143 -9.79 7.01 5.55
C TYR A 143 -9.15 8.35 5.20
N ILE A 144 -9.99 9.33 4.88
CA ILE A 144 -9.68 10.73 5.17
C ILE A 144 -10.18 11.03 6.57
N TYR A 145 -9.25 11.40 7.46
CA TYR A 145 -9.55 12.00 8.74
C TYR A 145 -9.69 13.52 8.55
N ASP A 146 -10.84 14.08 8.95
CA ASP A 146 -11.10 15.52 8.97
C ASP A 146 -11.01 16.02 10.42
N ALA A 147 -9.94 16.73 10.75
CA ALA A 147 -9.69 17.21 12.09
C ALA A 147 -10.62 18.37 12.50
N LEU A 148 -11.38 18.96 11.57
CA LEU A 148 -12.32 20.04 11.88
C LEU A 148 -13.46 19.56 12.78
N ASP A 149 -13.97 18.35 12.51
CA ASP A 149 -15.07 17.73 13.26
C ASP A 149 -14.69 16.36 13.86
N GLY A 150 -13.47 15.89 13.62
CA GLY A 150 -12.94 14.63 14.14
C GLY A 150 -13.49 13.39 13.43
N SER A 151 -14.10 13.55 12.26
CA SER A 151 -14.72 12.48 11.49
C SER A 151 -13.71 11.68 10.65
N TYR A 152 -14.10 10.45 10.29
CA TYR A 152 -13.35 9.55 9.44
C TYR A 152 -14.23 9.09 8.28
N HIS A 153 -13.75 9.25 7.05
CA HIS A 153 -14.48 8.89 5.84
C HIS A 153 -13.72 7.83 5.06
N ASP A 154 -14.27 6.62 4.95
CA ASP A 154 -13.67 5.56 4.13
C ASP A 154 -13.80 5.94 2.65
N ILE A 155 -12.65 6.09 1.98
CA ILE A 155 -12.56 6.56 0.61
C ILE A 155 -12.23 5.45 -0.41
N ARG A 156 -12.19 4.18 0.01
CA ARG A 156 -12.00 3.07 -0.93
C ARG A 156 -13.22 2.85 -1.81
N ASN A 157 -14.40 2.78 -1.18
CA ASN A 157 -15.63 2.39 -1.87
C ASN A 157 -16.56 3.58 -2.13
N THR A 158 -16.40 4.68 -1.40
CA THR A 158 -17.28 5.84 -1.49
C THR A 158 -16.46 7.12 -1.44
N PRO A 159 -16.57 8.01 -2.43
CA PRO A 159 -15.85 9.28 -2.38
C PRO A 159 -16.27 10.13 -1.18
N TYR A 160 -15.32 10.77 -0.51
CA TYR A 160 -15.59 11.80 0.49
C TYR A 160 -15.59 13.17 -0.18
N GLN A 161 -16.58 14.02 0.11
CA GLN A 161 -16.66 15.36 -0.44
C GLN A 161 -16.86 16.41 0.66
N VAL A 162 -16.11 17.51 0.55
CA VAL A 162 -16.16 18.60 1.52
C VAL A 162 -15.94 19.94 0.83
N VAL A 163 -16.49 21.00 1.42
CA VAL A 163 -16.19 22.39 1.01
C VAL A 163 -15.20 22.98 2.01
N VAL A 164 -14.09 23.49 1.49
CA VAL A 164 -12.99 24.07 2.26
C VAL A 164 -13.01 25.59 2.07
N ALA A 165 -12.93 26.31 3.19
CA ALA A 165 -12.85 27.77 3.20
C ALA A 165 -11.51 28.26 2.62
N PRO A 166 -11.41 29.54 2.19
CA PRO A 166 -10.15 30.07 1.66
C PRO A 166 -9.00 29.96 2.68
N GLY A 167 -7.82 29.52 2.22
CA GLY A 167 -6.61 29.34 3.02
C GLY A 167 -5.74 28.18 2.54
N LYS A 168 -4.61 27.96 3.22
CA LYS A 168 -3.81 26.73 3.14
C LYS A 168 -3.88 26.04 4.48
N ASP A 169 -4.38 24.81 4.50
CA ASP A 169 -4.54 24.00 5.70
C ASP A 169 -3.68 22.74 5.58
N THR A 170 -2.75 22.58 6.51
CA THR A 170 -1.82 21.44 6.56
C THR A 170 -2.12 20.50 7.74
N GLU A 171 -3.16 20.81 8.52
CA GLU A 171 -3.49 20.10 9.75
C GLU A 171 -4.85 19.42 9.74
N ARG A 172 -5.77 19.88 8.90
CA ARG A 172 -7.13 19.38 8.88
C ARG A 172 -7.24 17.98 8.30
N PHE A 173 -6.69 17.76 7.12
CA PHE A 173 -6.88 16.50 6.40
C PHE A 173 -5.67 15.59 6.57
N LYS A 174 -5.92 14.35 7.00
CA LYS A 174 -4.88 13.33 7.12
C LYS A 174 -5.39 12.01 6.55
N ILE A 175 -4.56 11.27 5.83
CA ILE A 175 -4.89 9.88 5.48
C ILE A 175 -4.67 9.02 6.73
N SER A 176 -5.60 8.13 7.02
CA SER A 176 -5.48 7.18 8.14
C SER A 176 -5.95 5.79 7.74
N PHE A 177 -5.42 4.77 8.42
CA PHE A 177 -5.77 3.37 8.19
C PHE A 177 -6.68 2.80 9.30
N THR A 178 -7.02 3.62 10.30
CA THR A 178 -7.94 3.28 11.38
C THR A 178 -8.92 4.42 11.64
N ASN A 179 -10.00 4.12 12.34
CA ASN A 179 -10.92 5.11 12.89
C ASN A 179 -11.07 4.95 14.40
N ASN A 180 -11.70 5.91 15.07
CA ASN A 180 -11.87 5.87 16.53
C ASN A 180 -12.71 4.67 17.00
N THR A 181 -13.63 4.15 16.19
CA THR A 181 -14.48 3.00 16.53
C THR A 181 -13.72 1.67 16.45
N THR A 182 -12.76 1.55 15.54
CA THR A 182 -11.91 0.35 15.41
C THR A 182 -11.02 0.21 16.64
N LEU A 183 -10.46 1.30 17.17
CA LEU A 183 -9.69 1.29 18.43
C LEU A 183 -10.53 0.87 19.66
N ALA A 184 -11.86 1.05 19.62
CA ALA A 184 -12.76 0.67 20.71
C ALA A 184 -13.22 -0.80 20.68
N THR A 185 -12.92 -1.54 19.60
CA THR A 185 -13.22 -2.98 19.52
C THR A 185 -11.91 -3.77 19.63
N ASN A 186 -11.79 -4.59 20.68
CA ASN A 186 -10.65 -5.49 20.95
C ASN A 186 -10.33 -6.49 19.81
N ASN A 187 -11.03 -6.44 18.68
CA ASN A 187 -10.76 -7.22 17.47
C ASN A 187 -9.94 -6.46 16.41
N ALA A 188 -9.82 -5.13 16.47
CA ALA A 188 -9.09 -4.36 15.46
C ALA A 188 -7.58 -4.20 15.76
N VAL A 189 -7.12 -4.59 16.95
CA VAL A 189 -5.70 -4.48 17.34
C VAL A 189 -4.83 -5.57 16.69
N ARG A 190 -5.42 -6.65 16.15
CA ARG A 190 -4.68 -7.69 15.42
C ARG A 190 -4.39 -7.38 13.94
N GLY A 191 -4.69 -6.15 13.49
CA GLY A 191 -4.67 -5.75 12.07
C GLY A 191 -3.31 -5.49 11.41
N ILE A 192 -2.18 -5.84 12.05
CA ILE A 192 -0.84 -5.54 11.50
C ILE A 192 0.10 -6.74 11.57
N PHE A 193 -0.44 -7.95 11.64
CA PHE A 193 0.40 -9.13 11.51
C PHE A 193 0.67 -9.36 10.01
N PHE A 194 1.85 -8.94 9.55
CA PHE A 194 2.23 -9.02 8.14
C PHE A 194 2.87 -10.38 7.87
N ILE A 195 2.49 -11.03 6.77
CA ILE A 195 3.06 -12.31 6.34
C ILE A 195 3.44 -12.18 4.87
N SER A 196 4.69 -12.44 4.53
CA SER A 196 5.20 -12.40 3.17
C SER A 196 6.05 -13.62 2.85
N GLN A 197 6.09 -13.98 1.57
CA GLN A 197 6.96 -15.03 1.07
C GLN A 197 8.11 -14.40 0.30
N ASP A 198 9.34 -14.68 0.71
CA ASP A 198 10.55 -14.43 -0.05
C ASP A 198 10.91 -15.69 -0.85
N ASN A 199 10.45 -15.72 -2.11
CA ASN A 199 10.71 -16.85 -3.00
C ASN A 199 12.18 -16.99 -3.40
N LYS A 200 12.96 -15.90 -3.37
CA LYS A 200 14.38 -15.94 -3.72
C LYS A 200 15.19 -16.66 -2.66
N ASN A 201 14.94 -16.33 -1.40
CA ASN A 201 15.61 -16.96 -0.26
C ASN A 201 14.88 -18.21 0.24
N GLN A 202 13.72 -18.54 -0.36
CA GLN A 202 12.86 -19.65 0.04
C GLN A 202 12.45 -19.57 1.51
N VAL A 203 12.06 -18.38 1.97
CA VAL A 203 11.71 -18.10 3.37
C VAL A 203 10.37 -17.37 3.45
N LEU A 204 9.51 -17.82 4.35
CA LEU A 204 8.32 -17.11 4.77
C LEU A 204 8.66 -16.23 5.97
N ASN A 205 8.41 -14.94 5.83
CA ASN A 205 8.62 -13.96 6.90
C ASN A 205 7.28 -13.51 7.46
N ALA A 206 7.23 -13.32 8.77
CA ALA A 206 6.09 -12.70 9.41
C ALA A 206 6.52 -11.67 10.45
N THR A 207 5.76 -10.58 10.53
CA THR A 207 6.02 -9.47 11.45
C THR A 207 4.86 -9.34 12.41
N ASN A 208 5.19 -9.34 13.70
CA ASN A 208 4.31 -9.19 14.85
C ASN A 208 4.64 -7.85 15.55
N PRO A 209 4.20 -6.72 14.99
CA PRO A 209 4.64 -5.40 15.43
C PRO A 209 4.13 -5.02 16.83
N ASN A 210 3.10 -5.69 17.32
CA ASN A 210 2.53 -5.47 18.65
C ASN A 210 3.09 -6.45 19.70
N ASN A 211 4.06 -7.31 19.33
CA ASN A 211 4.61 -8.35 20.20
C ASN A 211 3.52 -9.22 20.85
N GLU A 212 2.44 -9.52 20.11
CA GLU A 212 1.38 -10.38 20.59
C GLU A 212 1.93 -11.78 20.90
N ILE A 213 1.38 -12.43 21.92
CA ILE A 213 1.78 -13.79 22.29
C ILE A 213 1.21 -14.75 21.24
N MET A 214 2.09 -15.32 20.43
CA MET A 214 1.79 -16.32 19.42
C MET A 214 1.95 -17.73 20.00
N LYS A 215 0.89 -18.52 19.92
CA LYS A 215 0.88 -19.93 20.34
C LYS A 215 1.51 -20.82 19.29
N SER A 216 1.14 -20.66 18.03
CA SER A 216 1.61 -21.54 16.95
C SER A 216 1.55 -20.88 15.58
N PHE A 217 2.29 -21.47 14.64
CA PHE A 217 2.22 -21.22 13.21
C PHE A 217 2.05 -22.54 12.47
N GLU A 218 1.14 -22.55 11.50
CA GLU A 218 0.89 -23.67 10.61
C GLU A 218 0.82 -23.18 9.16
N LEU A 219 1.44 -23.93 8.25
CA LEU A 219 1.35 -23.70 6.81
C LEU A 219 0.66 -24.88 6.15
N TYR A 220 -0.38 -24.61 5.37
CA TYR A 220 -1.16 -25.63 4.67
C TYR A 220 -0.99 -25.52 3.16
N ASP A 221 -0.91 -26.67 2.48
CA ASP A 221 -1.07 -26.72 1.02
C ASP A 221 -2.55 -26.56 0.60
N ILE A 222 -2.79 -26.46 -0.71
CA ILE A 222 -4.16 -26.33 -1.26
C ILE A 222 -5.10 -27.49 -0.94
N LEU A 223 -4.56 -28.66 -0.57
CA LEU A 223 -5.33 -29.85 -0.19
C LEU A 223 -5.63 -29.87 1.32
N GLY A 224 -5.17 -28.87 2.05
CA GLY A 224 -5.35 -28.76 3.50
C GLY A 224 -4.39 -29.61 4.31
N ARG A 225 -3.30 -30.11 3.71
CA ARG A 225 -2.26 -30.83 4.45
C ARG A 225 -1.29 -29.83 5.07
N THR A 226 -0.98 -30.01 6.35
CA THR A 226 0.04 -29.23 7.04
C THR A 226 1.42 -29.59 6.50
N VAL A 227 2.17 -28.60 6.04
CA VAL A 227 3.53 -28.73 5.52
C VAL A 227 4.59 -28.09 6.42
N ILE A 228 4.20 -27.14 7.26
CA ILE A 228 5.03 -26.58 8.36
C ILE A 228 4.14 -26.45 9.59
N SER A 229 4.67 -26.77 10.77
CA SER A 229 4.00 -26.60 12.05
C SER A 229 5.04 -26.26 13.12
N GLU A 230 4.84 -25.15 13.80
CA GLU A 230 5.71 -24.66 14.88
C GLU A 230 4.85 -24.19 16.06
N ASP A 231 5.22 -24.62 17.26
CA ASP A 231 4.51 -24.32 18.50
C ASP A 231 5.35 -23.44 19.43
N ASN A 232 4.69 -22.81 20.40
CA ASN A 232 5.29 -21.97 21.44
C ASN A 232 6.10 -20.79 20.89
N LEU A 233 5.55 -20.14 19.86
CA LEU A 233 6.20 -19.04 19.17
C LEU A 233 6.52 -17.83 20.03
N GLY A 234 5.77 -17.54 21.10
CA GLY A 234 6.08 -16.45 22.03
C GLY A 234 5.76 -15.06 21.47
N THR A 235 6.51 -14.04 21.88
CA THR A 235 6.24 -12.61 21.61
C THR A 235 7.25 -11.98 20.65
N GLN A 236 7.90 -12.79 19.82
CA GLN A 236 8.91 -12.33 18.88
C GLN A 236 8.28 -11.35 17.90
N GLN A 237 9.01 -10.29 17.60
CA GLN A 237 8.57 -9.27 16.66
C GLN A 237 8.66 -9.76 15.21
N ASN A 238 9.57 -10.69 14.92
CA ASN A 238 9.76 -11.26 13.59
C ASN A 238 9.84 -12.78 13.68
N PHE A 239 9.18 -13.46 12.76
CA PHE A 239 9.26 -14.90 12.55
C PHE A 239 9.75 -15.20 11.14
N SER A 240 10.50 -16.29 11.00
CA SER A 240 11.04 -16.74 9.73
C SER A 240 10.96 -18.26 9.66
N PHE A 241 10.37 -18.79 8.60
CA PHE A 241 10.20 -20.22 8.38
C PHE A 241 10.76 -20.58 7.01
N SER A 242 11.63 -21.59 6.98
CA SER A 242 12.14 -22.11 5.70
C SER A 242 10.99 -22.72 4.93
N THR A 243 10.87 -22.34 3.65
CA THR A 243 9.98 -22.97 2.68
C THR A 243 10.75 -23.82 1.68
N SER A 244 12.07 -23.97 1.88
CA SER A 244 12.90 -24.81 1.02
C SER A 244 12.38 -26.24 0.97
N GLY A 245 12.25 -26.79 -0.24
CA GLY A 245 11.67 -28.12 -0.48
C GLY A 245 10.15 -28.15 -0.64
N LEU A 246 9.45 -27.03 -0.43
CA LEU A 246 8.02 -26.92 -0.79
C LEU A 246 7.87 -26.68 -2.29
N SER A 247 6.88 -27.35 -2.90
CA SER A 247 6.57 -27.16 -4.32
C SER A 247 5.95 -25.81 -4.60
N ALA A 248 6.13 -25.29 -5.83
CA ALA A 248 5.44 -24.08 -6.25
C ALA A 248 3.92 -24.25 -6.18
N GLY A 249 3.21 -23.27 -5.62
CA GLY A 249 1.77 -23.36 -5.40
C GLY A 249 1.23 -22.33 -4.43
N ILE A 250 -0.08 -22.43 -4.19
CA ILE A 250 -0.79 -21.61 -3.20
C ILE A 250 -0.75 -22.32 -1.85
N TYR A 251 -0.48 -21.56 -0.79
CA TYR A 251 -0.49 -22.05 0.58
C TYR A 251 -1.27 -21.10 1.49
N ILE A 252 -1.76 -21.63 2.61
CA ILE A 252 -2.46 -20.86 3.64
C ILE A 252 -1.60 -20.88 4.91
N ALA A 253 -1.08 -19.70 5.28
CA ALA A 253 -0.36 -19.46 6.51
C ALA A 253 -1.35 -19.12 7.62
N ILE A 254 -1.28 -19.81 8.75
CA ILE A 254 -2.14 -19.58 9.92
C ILE A 254 -1.27 -19.40 11.16
N PHE A 255 -1.41 -18.26 11.81
CA PHE A 255 -0.86 -18.00 13.12
C PHE A 255 -1.96 -17.97 14.16
N LYS A 256 -1.73 -18.59 15.32
CA LYS A 256 -2.69 -18.63 16.43
C LYS A 256 -2.19 -17.80 17.60
N ALA A 257 -2.98 -16.83 18.05
CA ALA A 257 -2.67 -16.00 19.21
C ALA A 257 -3.07 -16.68 20.53
N ALA A 258 -2.54 -16.18 21.66
CA ALA A 258 -2.78 -16.75 22.98
C ALA A 258 -4.26 -16.74 23.40
N ASP A 259 -5.00 -15.72 22.98
CA ASP A 259 -6.44 -15.58 23.18
C ASP A 259 -7.30 -16.47 22.26
N GLY A 260 -6.67 -17.25 21.38
CA GLY A 260 -7.32 -18.21 20.50
C GLY A 260 -7.71 -17.67 19.12
N ALA A 261 -7.41 -16.41 18.81
CA ALA A 261 -7.65 -15.87 17.49
C ALA A 261 -6.65 -16.38 16.44
N ASN A 262 -7.11 -16.45 15.19
CA ASN A 262 -6.29 -16.84 14.05
C ASN A 262 -6.00 -15.62 13.15
N ILE A 263 -4.74 -15.48 12.75
CA ILE A 263 -4.30 -14.62 11.64
C ILE A 263 -4.06 -15.55 10.46
N THR A 264 -4.66 -15.25 9.30
CA THR A 264 -4.62 -16.14 8.14
C THR A 264 -4.25 -15.36 6.88
N GLN A 265 -3.25 -15.84 6.14
CA GLN A 265 -2.79 -15.24 4.90
C GLN A 265 -2.65 -16.30 3.80
N LYS A 266 -3.17 -16.00 2.61
CA LYS A 266 -2.85 -16.75 1.39
C LYS A 266 -1.50 -16.27 0.88
N ILE A 267 -0.58 -17.20 0.64
CA ILE A 267 0.72 -16.92 0.04
C ILE A 267 0.94 -17.77 -1.22
N ILE A 268 1.85 -17.31 -2.08
CA ILE A 268 2.26 -18.03 -3.28
C ILE A 268 3.74 -18.33 -3.14
N ILE A 269 4.07 -19.62 -3.11
CA ILE A 269 5.44 -20.12 -3.11
C ILE A 269 5.81 -20.46 -4.56
N SER A 270 6.99 -20.02 -4.99
CA SER A 270 7.54 -20.27 -6.34
C SER A 270 9.06 -20.49 -6.27
N ASN A 271 9.47 -21.28 -5.28
CA ASN A 271 10.86 -21.60 -4.94
C ASN A 271 11.67 -22.28 -6.05
#